data_AF-A0AAD9L0B3-F1
#
_entry.id   AF-A0AAD9L0B3-F1
#
_cell.length_a   1.000
_cell.length_b   1.000
_cell.length_c   1.000
_cell.angle_alpha   90.00
_cell.angle_beta   90.00
_cell.angle_gamma   90.00
#
_symmetry.space_group_name_H-M   'P 1'
#
loop_
_entity.id
_entity.type
_entity.pdbx_description
1 polymer ?
#
loop_
_entity_poly.entity_id
_entity_poly.type
_entity_poly.pdbx_seq_one_letter_code
_entity_poly.pdbx_strand_id
1 'polypeptide(L)'
;MRLAGMPFSKLIENNIRNACYHPDSAPKLQMYACHDSSIVLLLSMFNCFNHHWPPYSANIRLELYEAPGCPDRYWMKILYCNKAVVVRGLNSDEYPYICMDMFYELLKRYNVSSIAEYFKLSGCNMYKREF
;
A
#
# COMPACT_ATOMS: atom_id res chain seq x y z
N MET A 1 6.82 -8.98 9.98
CA MET A 1 6.25 -7.67 9.60
C MET A 1 4.71 -7.66 9.42
N ARG A 2 3.99 -8.80 9.53
CA ARG A 2 2.55 -8.86 9.26
C ARG A 2 1.72 -7.87 10.10
N LEU A 3 1.96 -7.80 11.40
CA LEU A 3 1.25 -6.89 12.31
C LEU A 3 1.53 -5.42 11.98
N ALA A 4 2.79 -5.02 11.83
CA ALA A 4 3.14 -3.64 11.48
C ALA A 4 2.56 -3.19 10.13
N GLY A 5 2.53 -4.09 9.13
CA GLY A 5 2.06 -3.78 7.78
C GLY A 5 0.55 -3.79 7.60
N MET A 6 -0.21 -4.45 8.49
CA MET A 6 -1.66 -4.62 8.30
C MET A 6 -2.41 -3.28 8.21
N PRO A 7 -2.21 -2.30 9.11
CA PRO A 7 -2.91 -1.01 9.02
C PRO A 7 -2.63 -0.28 7.70
N PHE A 8 -1.36 -0.28 7.25
CA PHE A 8 -0.99 0.30 5.97
C PHE A 8 -1.64 -0.43 4.80
N SER A 9 -1.63 -1.76 4.82
CA SER A 9 -2.26 -2.58 3.79
C SER A 9 -3.76 -2.25 3.67
N LYS A 10 -4.47 -2.15 4.80
CA LYS A 10 -5.91 -1.82 4.80
C LYS A 10 -6.20 -0.39 4.39
N LEU A 11 -5.37 0.55 4.82
CA LEU A 11 -5.47 1.94 4.41
C LEU A 11 -5.35 2.08 2.89
N ILE A 12 -4.30 1.50 2.30
CA ILE A 12 -4.04 1.53 0.86
C ILE A 12 -5.16 0.82 0.09
N GLU A 13 -5.58 -0.37 0.53
CA GLU A 13 -6.66 -1.13 -0.08
C GLU A 13 -7.97 -0.31 -0.12
N ASN A 14 -8.35 0.29 1.01
CA ASN A 14 -9.59 1.06 1.11
C ASN A 14 -9.55 2.31 0.23
N ASN A 15 -8.42 3.01 0.19
CA ASN A 15 -8.23 4.19 -0.66
C ASN A 15 -8.39 3.85 -2.14
N ILE A 16 -7.73 2.76 -2.60
CA ILE A 16 -7.82 2.32 -3.99
C ILE A 16 -9.26 1.89 -4.32
N ARG A 17 -9.89 1.08 -3.47
CA ARG A 17 -11.29 0.67 -3.66
C ARG A 17 -12.21 1.87 -3.76
N ASN A 18 -12.04 2.87 -2.89
CA ASN A 18 -12.83 4.09 -2.94
C ASN A 18 -12.64 4.84 -4.26
N ALA A 19 -11.39 4.96 -4.74
CA ALA A 19 -11.09 5.57 -6.03
C ALA A 19 -11.71 4.83 -7.22
N CYS A 20 -11.74 3.49 -7.19
CA CYS A 20 -12.32 2.67 -8.24
C CYS A 20 -13.86 2.68 -8.25
N TYR A 21 -14.50 2.58 -7.08
CA TYR A 21 -15.97 2.45 -7.00
C TYR A 21 -16.71 3.79 -6.84
N HIS A 22 -16.02 4.83 -6.37
CA HIS A 22 -16.59 6.14 -6.11
C HIS A 22 -15.70 7.26 -6.69
N PRO A 23 -15.38 7.25 -7.99
CA PRO A 23 -14.40 8.16 -8.60
C PRO A 23 -14.77 9.65 -8.45
N ASP A 24 -16.07 9.98 -8.36
CA ASP A 24 -16.54 11.36 -8.22
C ASP A 24 -16.37 11.94 -6.82
N SER A 25 -16.34 11.09 -5.78
CA SER A 25 -16.22 11.50 -4.37
C SER A 25 -14.86 11.15 -3.76
N ALA A 26 -14.10 10.25 -4.38
CA ALA A 26 -12.78 9.88 -3.92
C ALA A 26 -11.78 11.03 -4.10
N PRO A 27 -10.92 11.30 -3.10
CA PRO A 27 -9.86 12.29 -3.24
C PRO A 27 -8.86 11.87 -4.33
N LYS A 28 -8.56 12.77 -5.27
CA LYS A 28 -7.55 12.52 -6.33
C LYS A 28 -6.13 12.38 -5.78
N LEU A 29 -5.84 12.98 -4.63
CA LEU A 29 -4.55 12.95 -3.97
C LEU A 29 -4.74 12.75 -2.47
N GLN A 30 -4.03 11.77 -1.91
CA GLN A 30 -3.97 11.55 -0.47
C GLN A 30 -2.50 11.57 -0.05
N MET A 31 -2.18 12.40 0.95
CA MET A 31 -0.81 12.56 1.45
C MET A 31 -0.72 12.12 2.90
N TYR A 32 0.29 11.32 3.20
CA TYR A 32 0.57 10.80 4.53
C TYR A 32 2.00 11.20 4.91
N ALA A 33 2.13 12.00 5.97
CA ALA A 33 3.43 12.30 6.57
C ALA A 33 3.78 11.17 7.55
N CYS A 34 4.94 10.56 7.39
CA CYS A 34 5.38 9.42 8.19
C CYS A 34 6.89 9.48 8.46
N HIS A 35 7.37 8.54 9.28
CA HIS A 35 8.79 8.39 9.58
C HIS A 35 9.50 7.49 8.56
N ASP A 36 10.82 7.58 8.51
CA ASP A 36 11.71 6.69 7.76
C ASP A 36 11.42 5.20 7.99
N SER A 37 11.18 4.80 9.24
CA SER A 37 10.77 3.42 9.60
C SER A 37 9.48 2.99 8.91
N SER A 38 8.52 3.90 8.70
CA SER A 38 7.30 3.63 7.94
C SER A 38 7.60 3.41 6.45
N ILE A 39 8.52 4.20 5.89
CA ILE A 39 8.97 4.03 4.51
C ILE A 39 9.70 2.69 4.34
N VAL A 40 10.60 2.32 5.25
CA VAL A 40 11.27 1.01 5.26
C VAL A 40 10.25 -0.13 5.29
N LEU A 41 9.22 -0.02 6.15
CA LEU A 41 8.15 -0.99 6.23
C LEU A 41 7.40 -1.12 4.90
N LEU A 42 7.01 0.00 4.28
CA LEU A 42 6.30 0.00 2.99
C LEU A 42 7.17 -0.58 1.86
N LEU A 43 8.45 -0.21 1.77
CA LEU A 43 9.38 -0.80 0.80
C LEU A 43 9.55 -2.31 1.01
N SER A 44 9.55 -2.75 2.27
CA SER A 44 9.60 -4.17 2.61
C SER A 44 8.28 -4.88 2.25
N MET A 45 7.13 -4.21 2.46
CA MET A 45 5.82 -4.72 2.07
C MET A 45 5.70 -4.91 0.57
N PHE A 46 6.26 -3.98 -0.20
CA PHE A 46 6.31 -4.05 -1.66
C PHE A 46 7.50 -4.86 -2.19
N ASN A 47 8.21 -5.59 -1.33
CA ASN A 47 9.34 -6.45 -1.70
C ASN A 47 10.40 -5.74 -2.58
N CYS A 48 10.61 -4.44 -2.35
CA CYS A 48 11.51 -3.58 -3.12
C CYS A 48 12.53 -2.83 -2.23
N PHE A 49 12.60 -3.17 -0.94
CA PHE A 49 13.60 -2.61 -0.04
C PHE A 49 15.02 -2.97 -0.47
N ASN A 50 15.87 -1.96 -0.57
CA ASN A 50 17.25 -2.05 -1.05
C ASN A 50 18.28 -2.08 0.09
N HIS A 51 17.86 -2.28 1.34
CA HIS A 51 18.72 -2.28 2.53
C HIS A 51 19.43 -0.95 2.83
N HIS A 52 18.99 0.15 2.23
CA HIS A 52 19.48 1.49 2.56
C HIS A 52 18.43 2.27 3.35
N TRP A 53 18.87 3.02 4.35
CA TRP A 53 17.97 3.88 5.12
C TRP A 53 17.38 4.96 4.21
N PRO A 54 16.07 5.27 4.30
CA PRO A 54 15.47 6.31 3.49
C PRO A 54 16.14 7.67 3.76
N PRO A 55 16.55 8.41 2.71
CA PRO A 55 17.12 9.74 2.88
C PRO A 55 16.06 10.73 3.39
N TYR A 56 16.52 11.91 3.81
CA TYR A 56 15.60 13.01 4.12
C TYR A 56 14.68 13.33 2.93
N SER A 57 13.41 13.61 3.22
CA SER A 57 12.36 13.86 2.22
C SER A 57 12.10 12.68 1.26
N ALA A 58 12.53 11.46 1.63
CA ALA A 58 12.13 10.27 0.92
C ALA A 58 10.60 10.15 0.89
N ASN A 59 10.08 9.70 -0.25
CA ASN A 59 8.65 9.52 -0.45
C ASN A 59 8.39 8.24 -1.25
N ILE A 60 7.24 7.64 -0.98
CA ILE A 60 6.66 6.58 -1.80
C ILE A 60 5.39 7.13 -2.43
N ARG A 61 5.25 6.96 -3.74
CA ARG A 61 4.06 7.35 -4.49
C ARG A 61 3.41 6.12 -5.08
N LEU A 62 2.11 6.00 -4.85
CA LEU A 62 1.26 4.98 -5.45
C LEU A 62 0.37 5.69 -6.47
N GLU A 63 0.51 5.32 -7.73
CA GLU A 63 -0.26 5.89 -8.84
C GLU A 63 -1.21 4.81 -9.37
N LEU A 64 -2.51 5.10 -9.35
CA LEU A 64 -3.57 4.26 -9.89
C LEU A 64 -3.90 4.71 -11.32
N TYR A 65 -3.86 3.78 -12.26
CA TYR A 65 -4.16 4.01 -13.67
C TYR A 65 -5.32 3.14 -14.11
N GLU A 66 -6.20 3.68 -14.94
CA GLU A 66 -7.21 2.92 -15.67
C GLU A 66 -6.72 2.69 -17.11
N ALA A 67 -6.93 1.49 -17.69
CA ALA A 67 -6.53 1.28 -19.08
C ALA A 67 -7.38 2.08 -20.05
N PRO A 68 -6.77 2.72 -21.05
CA PRO A 68 -7.49 3.29 -22.18
C PRO A 68 -8.37 2.22 -22.85
N GLY A 69 -9.66 2.51 -22.98
CA GLY A 69 -10.61 1.65 -23.70
C GLY A 69 -11.00 0.35 -22.98
N CYS A 70 -10.59 0.15 -21.73
CA CYS A 70 -11.02 -0.98 -20.90
C CYS A 70 -11.49 -0.47 -19.53
N PRO A 71 -12.77 -0.04 -19.43
CA PRO A 71 -13.36 0.35 -18.16
C PRO A 71 -13.17 -0.76 -17.12
N ASP A 72 -12.99 -0.36 -15.86
CA ASP A 72 -12.83 -1.25 -14.70
C ASP A 72 -11.54 -2.09 -14.69
N ARG A 73 -10.63 -1.89 -15.63
CA ARG A 73 -9.27 -2.46 -15.55
C ARG A 73 -8.31 -1.41 -15.02
N TYR A 74 -7.61 -1.78 -13.96
CA TYR A 74 -6.72 -0.88 -13.25
C TYR A 74 -5.32 -1.45 -13.10
N TRP A 75 -4.34 -0.55 -13.07
CA TRP A 75 -2.93 -0.83 -12.86
C TRP A 75 -2.36 0.09 -11.80
N MET A 76 -1.39 -0.43 -11.05
CA MET A 76 -0.63 0.32 -10.07
C MET A 76 0.77 0.56 -10.58
N LYS A 77 1.27 1.77 -10.35
CA LYS A 77 2.69 2.09 -10.44
C LYS A 77 3.16 2.59 -9.10
N ILE A 78 4.31 2.09 -8.66
CA ILE A 78 4.92 2.46 -7.39
C ILE A 78 6.21 3.21 -7.70
N LEU A 79 6.40 4.36 -7.07
CA LEU A 79 7.64 5.12 -7.15
C LEU A 79 8.22 5.31 -5.76
N TYR A 80 9.55 5.25 -5.68
CA TYR A 80 10.33 5.61 -4.50
C TYR A 80 11.33 6.69 -4.89
N CYS A 81 11.26 7.85 -4.25
CA CYS A 81 12.11 9.00 -4.56
C CYS A 81 12.13 9.35 -6.07
N ASN A 82 10.94 9.42 -6.67
CA ASN A 82 10.71 9.67 -8.10
C ASN A 82 11.25 8.61 -9.08
N LYS A 83 11.70 7.46 -8.59
CA LYS A 83 12.11 6.32 -9.43
C LYS A 83 11.08 5.22 -9.34
N ALA A 84 10.65 4.68 -10.48
CA ALA A 84 9.79 3.51 -10.50
C ALA A 84 10.48 2.34 -9.78
N VAL A 85 9.74 1.62 -8.94
CA VAL A 85 10.28 0.46 -8.22
C VAL A 85 9.85 -0.83 -8.89
N VAL A 86 10.79 -1.77 -8.97
CA VAL A 86 10.50 -3.15 -9.33
C VAL A 86 10.10 -3.91 -8.07
N VAL A 87 8.85 -4.34 -8.04
CA VAL A 87 8.34 -5.30 -7.08
C VAL A 87 8.72 -6.69 -7.55
N ARG A 88 9.70 -7.28 -6.86
CA ARG A 88 10.29 -8.57 -7.24
C ARG A 88 9.20 -9.64 -7.40
N GLY A 89 9.11 -10.20 -8.61
CA GLY A 89 8.16 -11.24 -8.99
C GLY A 89 6.81 -10.76 -9.49
N LEU A 90 6.56 -9.44 -9.57
CA LEU A 90 5.30 -8.89 -10.10
C LEU A 90 5.48 -8.04 -11.36
N ASN A 91 6.58 -7.29 -11.47
CA ASN A 91 6.86 -6.43 -12.62
C ASN A 91 8.35 -6.44 -13.00
N SER A 92 8.71 -5.69 -14.05
CA SER A 92 10.09 -5.51 -14.54
C SER A 92 10.42 -4.03 -14.72
N ASP A 93 11.70 -3.70 -14.89
CA ASP A 93 12.15 -2.33 -15.16
C ASP A 93 11.55 -1.76 -16.46
N GLU A 94 11.31 -2.61 -17.46
CA GLU A 94 10.73 -2.23 -18.75
C GLU A 94 9.23 -1.91 -18.62
N TYR A 95 8.52 -2.65 -17.76
CA TYR A 95 7.08 -2.48 -17.54
C TYR A 95 6.79 -2.32 -16.05
N PRO A 96 6.92 -1.09 -15.49
CA PRO A 96 6.79 -0.83 -14.05
C PRO A 96 5.34 -0.84 -13.54
N TYR A 97 4.39 -1.36 -14.32
CA TYR A 97 2.97 -1.42 -13.99
C TYR A 97 2.62 -2.79 -13.43
N ILE A 98 1.79 -2.81 -12.38
CA ILE A 98 1.33 -4.03 -11.71
C ILE A 98 -0.18 -4.10 -11.89
N CYS A 99 -0.71 -5.22 -12.40
CA CYS A 99 -2.17 -5.36 -12.49
C CYS A 99 -2.77 -5.41 -11.08
N MET A 100 -4.00 -4.87 -10.93
CA MET A 100 -4.62 -4.77 -9.60
C MET A 100 -4.76 -6.10 -8.87
N ASP A 101 -5.05 -7.20 -9.58
CA ASP A 101 -5.20 -8.52 -8.95
C ASP A 101 -3.90 -8.96 -8.25
N MET A 102 -2.77 -8.83 -8.95
CA MET A 102 -1.45 -9.12 -8.38
C MET A 102 -1.10 -8.17 -7.23
N PHE A 103 -1.48 -6.90 -7.34
CA PHE A 103 -1.27 -5.93 -6.27
C PHE A 103 -2.09 -6.27 -5.01
N TYR A 104 -3.34 -6.72 -5.16
CA TYR A 104 -4.13 -7.20 -4.02
C TYR A 104 -3.54 -8.46 -3.40
N GLU A 105 -3.01 -9.40 -4.19
CA GLU A 105 -2.29 -10.57 -3.64
C GLU A 105 -1.07 -10.19 -2.82
N LEU A 106 -0.35 -9.14 -3.22
CA LEU A 106 0.76 -8.58 -2.45
C LEU A 106 0.29 -8.05 -1.07
N LEU A 107 -0.80 -7.28 -1.05
CA LEU A 107 -1.39 -6.73 0.17
C LEU A 107 -1.96 -7.83 1.09
N LYS A 108 -2.58 -8.88 0.52
CA LYS A 108 -3.14 -10.01 1.27
C LYS A 108 -2.14 -10.68 2.21
N ARG A 109 -0.85 -10.68 1.88
CA ARG A 109 0.23 -11.22 2.74
C ARG A 109 0.31 -10.56 4.11
N TYR A 110 -0.14 -9.31 4.20
CA TYR A 110 -0.14 -8.50 5.41
C TYR A 110 -1.50 -8.46 6.10
N ASN A 111 -2.52 -9.11 5.52
CA ASN A 111 -3.87 -9.08 6.04
C ASN A 111 -4.00 -9.93 7.31
N VAL A 112 -4.84 -9.46 8.23
CA VAL A 112 -5.25 -10.17 9.45
C VAL A 112 -6.77 -10.27 9.40
N SER A 113 -7.34 -11.40 9.81
CA SER A 113 -8.75 -11.74 9.54
C SER A 113 -9.73 -10.73 10.11
N SER A 114 -9.40 -10.11 11.24
CA SER A 114 -10.22 -9.08 11.86
C SER A 114 -9.38 -8.07 12.65
N ILE A 115 -9.95 -6.89 12.89
CA ILE A 115 -9.34 -5.88 13.77
C ILE A 115 -9.23 -6.38 15.22
N ALA A 116 -10.19 -7.20 15.67
CA ALA A 116 -10.14 -7.83 16.99
C ALA A 116 -8.96 -8.80 17.11
N GLU A 117 -8.71 -9.60 16.07
CA GLU A 117 -7.54 -10.47 16.03
C GLU A 117 -6.24 -9.67 15.96
N TYR A 118 -6.19 -8.59 15.19
CA TYR A 118 -5.04 -7.70 15.15
C TYR A 118 -4.71 -7.12 16.54
N PHE A 119 -5.71 -6.63 17.27
CA PHE A 119 -5.52 -6.14 18.63
C PHE A 119 -5.07 -7.24 19.59
N LYS A 120 -5.68 -8.42 19.49
CA LYS A 120 -5.25 -9.61 20.26
C LYS A 120 -3.79 -9.96 19.99
N LEU A 121 -3.37 -10.01 18.72
CA LEU A 121 -2.00 -10.38 18.32
C LEU A 121 -0.97 -9.30 18.63
N SER A 122 -1.38 -8.03 18.62
CA SER A 122 -0.51 -6.90 18.99
C SER A 122 -0.39 -6.71 20.51
N GLY A 123 -1.12 -7.49 21.31
CA GLY A 123 -1.17 -7.31 22.77
C GLY A 123 -1.86 -6.02 23.20
N CYS A 124 -2.55 -5.34 22.28
CA CYS A 124 -3.27 -4.12 22.57
C CYS A 124 -4.66 -4.50 23.12
N ASN A 125 -4.85 -4.33 24.42
CA ASN A 125 -6.19 -4.47 24.99
C ASN A 125 -7.06 -3.31 24.46
N MET A 126 -8.12 -3.64 23.73
CA MET A 126 -9.24 -2.71 23.55
C MET A 126 -9.82 -2.46 24.94
N TYR A 127 -9.34 -1.42 25.63
CA TYR A 127 -10.15 -0.81 26.66
C TYR A 127 -11.43 -0.38 25.96
N LYS A 128 -12.55 -1.02 26.30
CA LYS A 128 -13.88 -0.52 25.97
C LYS A 128 -13.88 0.93 26.46
N ARG A 129 -13.74 1.88 25.54
CA ARG A 129 -14.11 3.27 25.82
C ARG A 129 -15.63 3.23 25.91
N GLU A 130 -16.12 2.99 27.12
CA GLU A 130 -17.46 3.36 27.50
C GLU A 130 -17.52 4.89 27.40
N PHE A 131 -18.19 5.37 26.36
CA PHE A 131 -18.70 6.74 26.28
C PHE A 131 -20.21 6.67 26.43
#